data_AF-A0A925PMV3-F1
#
_entry.id   AF-A0A925PMV3-F1
#
_cell.length_a   1.000
_cell.length_b   1.000
_cell.length_c   1.000
_cell.angle_alpha   90.00
_cell.angle_beta   90.00
_cell.angle_gamma   90.00
#
_symmetry.space_group_name_H-M   'P 1'
#
loop_
_entity.id
_entity.type
_entity.pdbx_description
1 polymer ?
#
loop_
_entity_poly.entity_id
_entity_poly.type
_entity_poly.pdbx_seq_one_letter_code
_entity_poly.pdbx_strand_id
1 'polypeptide(L)'
;KVRVFLSAKNVKVNLAGIRSWEQAIVTYKLAIFYSELTAASASKMAGLYLRLGWLYRESGQVDEEKKVLTKACECFEKALEREPMPLGNMSELTVMYLISDLLWRTGQNEKAKLYLSKVVSSPLAKEEKRVSDLARDLWQEMRSIERSSSISAAKV
;
A
#
# COMPACT_ATOMS: atom_id res chain seq x y z
N LYS A 1 -5.61 -28.32 8.41
CA LYS A 1 -6.41 -27.77 7.28
C LYS A 1 -5.52 -27.45 6.06
N VAL A 2 -4.56 -26.53 6.17
CA VAL A 2 -3.64 -26.18 5.05
C VAL A 2 -2.83 -27.36 4.52
N ARG A 3 -2.26 -28.20 5.41
CA ARG A 3 -1.46 -29.37 5.03
C ARG A 3 -2.24 -30.40 4.20
N VAL A 4 -3.53 -30.58 4.49
CA VAL A 4 -4.45 -31.48 3.76
C VAL A 4 -4.84 -30.87 2.40
N PHE A 5 -5.05 -29.56 2.33
CA PHE A 5 -5.28 -28.86 1.06
C PHE A 5 -4.08 -28.99 0.10
N LEU A 6 -2.86 -28.97 0.66
CA LEU A 6 -1.61 -29.07 -0.10
C LEU A 6 -1.29 -30.50 -0.57
N SER A 7 -1.58 -31.53 0.22
CA SER A 7 -1.24 -32.92 -0.13
C SER A 7 -1.91 -33.42 -1.41
N ALA A 8 -2.98 -32.77 -1.86
CA ALA A 8 -3.69 -33.10 -3.09
C ALA A 8 -3.18 -32.37 -4.34
N LYS A 9 -2.20 -31.46 -4.23
CA LYS A 9 -1.73 -30.63 -5.35
C LYS A 9 -0.24 -30.86 -5.62
N ASN A 10 0.10 -31.20 -6.87
CA ASN A 10 1.50 -31.29 -7.32
C ASN A 10 1.91 -29.96 -7.98
N VAL A 11 2.75 -29.17 -7.30
CA VAL A 11 3.18 -27.85 -7.78
C VAL A 11 4.53 -27.98 -8.47
N LYS A 12 4.54 -27.96 -9.80
CA LYS A 12 5.76 -28.00 -10.64
C LYS A 12 6.37 -26.60 -10.88
N VAL A 13 6.27 -25.69 -9.92
CA VAL A 13 6.80 -24.32 -10.06
C VAL A 13 8.00 -24.16 -9.16
N ASN A 14 9.19 -23.98 -9.75
CA ASN A 14 10.39 -23.61 -9.00
C ASN A 14 10.36 -22.11 -8.69
N LEU A 15 10.17 -21.78 -7.42
CA LEU A 15 10.19 -20.42 -6.90
C LEU A 15 11.41 -20.17 -5.99
N ALA A 16 12.45 -21.01 -6.07
CA ALA A 16 13.71 -20.83 -5.36
C ALA A 16 14.74 -20.06 -6.21
N GLY A 17 15.69 -19.40 -5.56
CA GLY A 17 16.75 -18.64 -6.23
C GLY A 17 16.30 -17.26 -6.74
N ILE A 18 17.03 -16.73 -7.74
CA ILE A 18 16.72 -15.47 -8.40
C ILE A 18 15.41 -15.65 -9.19
N ARG A 19 14.45 -14.76 -8.96
CA ARG A 19 13.11 -14.83 -9.56
C ARG A 19 12.96 -13.81 -10.67
N SER A 20 12.26 -14.19 -11.75
CA SER A 20 11.69 -13.24 -12.69
C SER A 20 10.56 -12.42 -12.04
N TRP A 21 10.15 -11.32 -12.68
CA TRP A 21 9.00 -10.53 -12.23
C TRP A 21 7.73 -11.37 -12.11
N GLU A 22 7.46 -12.25 -13.07
CA GLU A 22 6.31 -13.16 -13.07
C GLU A 22 6.38 -14.13 -11.88
N GLN A 23 7.54 -14.74 -11.64
CA GLN A 23 7.73 -15.64 -10.50
C GLN A 23 7.56 -14.90 -9.16
N ALA A 24 8.04 -13.65 -9.07
CA ALA A 24 7.86 -12.83 -7.89
C ALA A 24 6.35 -12.52 -7.65
N ILE A 25 5.63 -12.14 -8.70
CA ILE A 25 4.17 -11.90 -8.64
C ILE A 25 3.43 -13.16 -8.16
N VAL A 26 3.72 -14.32 -8.76
CA VAL A 26 3.13 -15.60 -8.34
C VAL A 26 3.45 -15.92 -6.87
N THR A 27 4.68 -15.67 -6.44
CA THR A 27 5.11 -15.88 -5.04
C THR A 27 4.29 -15.02 -4.07
N TYR A 28 4.09 -13.73 -4.38
CA TYR A 28 3.28 -12.85 -3.52
C TYR A 28 1.80 -13.21 -3.54
N LYS A 29 1.24 -13.59 -4.69
CA LYS A 29 -0.14 -14.08 -4.78
C LYS A 29 -0.36 -15.32 -3.89
N LEU A 30 0.58 -16.25 -3.89
CA LEU A 30 0.56 -17.41 -3.00
C LEU A 30 0.69 -17.01 -1.52
N ALA A 31 1.60 -16.09 -1.19
CA ALA A 31 1.78 -15.59 0.17
C ALA A 31 0.50 -14.93 0.72
N ILE A 32 -0.18 -14.14 -0.11
CA ILE A 32 -1.48 -13.52 0.20
C ILE A 32 -2.53 -14.62 0.45
N PHE A 33 -2.67 -15.57 -0.47
CA PHE A 33 -3.63 -16.68 -0.34
C PHE A 33 -3.46 -17.46 0.97
N TYR A 34 -2.23 -17.82 1.32
CA TYR A 34 -1.98 -18.52 2.59
C TYR A 34 -2.20 -17.64 3.80
N SER A 35 -1.85 -16.35 3.71
CA SER A 35 -2.06 -15.40 4.81
C SER A 35 -3.54 -15.20 5.10
N GLU A 36 -4.40 -15.14 4.07
CA GLU A 36 -5.86 -15.13 4.22
C GLU A 36 -6.37 -16.42 4.86
N LEU A 37 -5.88 -17.57 4.39
CA LEU A 37 -6.27 -18.89 4.92
C LEU A 37 -5.89 -19.07 6.40
N THR A 38 -4.80 -18.43 6.84
CA THR A 38 -4.36 -18.43 8.24
C THR A 38 -4.86 -17.24 9.06
N ALA A 39 -5.75 -16.41 8.49
CA ALA A 39 -6.26 -15.20 9.12
C ALA A 39 -5.14 -14.30 9.69
N ALA A 40 -4.13 -14.02 8.85
CA ALA A 40 -3.04 -13.12 9.19
C ALA A 40 -3.54 -11.71 9.59
N SER A 41 -2.73 -11.00 10.38
CA SER A 41 -3.03 -9.62 10.77
C SER A 41 -3.20 -8.70 9.55
N ALA A 42 -3.99 -7.64 9.71
CA ALA A 42 -4.22 -6.66 8.66
C ALA A 42 -2.91 -5.97 8.27
N SER A 43 -2.02 -5.69 9.21
CA SER A 43 -0.67 -5.14 8.95
C SER A 43 0.17 -6.05 8.04
N LYS A 44 0.14 -7.37 8.29
CA LYS A 44 0.84 -8.35 7.47
C LYS A 44 0.25 -8.43 6.06
N MET A 45 -1.08 -8.45 5.95
CA MET A 45 -1.78 -8.41 4.67
C MET A 45 -1.46 -7.14 3.88
N ALA A 46 -1.47 -5.98 4.53
CA ALA A 46 -1.17 -4.68 3.93
C ALA A 46 0.23 -4.68 3.31
N GLY A 47 1.23 -5.17 4.06
CA GLY A 47 2.60 -5.27 3.57
C GLY A 47 2.77 -6.23 2.38
N LEU A 48 1.98 -7.31 2.30
CA LEU A 48 2.02 -8.23 1.15
C LEU A 48 1.40 -7.59 -0.10
N TYR A 49 0.24 -6.96 0.04
CA TYR A 49 -0.43 -6.25 -1.06
C TYR A 49 0.40 -5.07 -1.57
N LEU A 50 1.05 -4.30 -0.68
CA LEU A 50 1.93 -3.20 -1.07
C LEU A 50 3.09 -3.67 -1.95
N ARG A 51 3.80 -4.73 -1.53
CA ARG A 51 4.94 -5.27 -2.29
C ARG A 51 4.49 -5.87 -3.61
N LEU A 52 3.31 -6.50 -3.66
CA LEU A 52 2.73 -6.97 -4.92
C LEU A 52 2.42 -5.80 -5.87
N GLY A 53 1.93 -4.67 -5.34
CA GLY A 53 1.70 -3.45 -6.12
C GLY A 53 2.99 -2.93 -6.76
N TRP A 54 4.10 -2.90 -6.01
CA TRP A 54 5.40 -2.51 -6.57
C TRP A 54 5.86 -3.46 -7.68
N LEU A 55 5.65 -4.77 -7.55
CA LEU A 55 5.97 -5.71 -8.64
C LEU A 55 5.13 -5.48 -9.90
N TYR A 56 3.85 -5.12 -9.73
CA TYR A 56 3.01 -4.75 -10.87
C TYR A 56 3.45 -3.45 -11.52
N ARG A 57 3.89 -2.47 -10.74
CA ARG A 57 4.49 -1.23 -11.26
C ARG A 57 5.71 -1.52 -12.13
N GLU A 58 6.67 -2.28 -11.60
CA GLU A 58 7.90 -2.62 -12.33
C GLU A 58 7.65 -3.46 -13.58
N SER A 59 6.51 -4.18 -13.64
CA SER A 59 6.10 -4.95 -14.82
C SER A 59 5.12 -4.21 -15.74
N GLY A 60 4.83 -2.93 -15.49
CA GLY A 60 3.95 -2.11 -16.33
C GLY A 60 2.45 -2.45 -16.24
N GLN A 61 2.04 -3.25 -15.26
CA GLN A 61 0.66 -3.71 -15.09
C GLN A 61 -0.15 -2.73 -14.22
N VAL A 62 -0.44 -1.55 -14.76
CA VAL A 62 -1.02 -0.41 -14.03
C VAL A 62 -2.37 -0.73 -13.39
N ASP A 63 -3.27 -1.41 -14.10
CA ASP A 63 -4.60 -1.75 -13.57
C ASP A 63 -4.52 -2.74 -12.39
N GLU A 64 -3.60 -3.70 -12.46
CA GLU A 64 -3.37 -4.66 -11.40
C GLU A 64 -2.67 -4.03 -10.20
N GLU A 65 -1.71 -3.12 -10.43
CA GLU A 65 -1.12 -2.29 -9.38
C GLU A 65 -2.23 -1.56 -8.62
N LYS A 66 -3.11 -0.84 -9.33
CA LYS A 66 -4.18 -0.05 -8.69
C LYS A 66 -5.07 -0.91 -7.82
N LYS A 67 -5.52 -2.07 -8.31
CA LYS A 67 -6.37 -3.01 -7.55
C LYS A 67 -5.70 -3.48 -6.26
N VAL A 68 -4.42 -3.87 -6.30
CA VAL A 68 -3.75 -4.40 -5.11
C VAL A 68 -3.33 -3.29 -4.15
N LEU A 69 -3.01 -2.09 -4.63
CA LEU A 69 -2.74 -0.94 -3.76
C LEU A 69 -4.00 -0.47 -3.02
N THR A 70 -5.18 -0.54 -3.65
CA THR A 70 -6.46 -0.32 -2.95
C THR A 70 -6.63 -1.30 -1.79
N LYS A 71 -6.37 -2.59 -2.01
CA LYS A 71 -6.41 -3.60 -0.94
C LYS A 71 -5.37 -3.35 0.15
N ALA A 72 -4.15 -2.94 -0.22
CA ALA A 72 -3.11 -2.58 0.74
C ALA A 72 -3.58 -1.43 1.64
N CYS A 73 -4.19 -0.41 1.06
CA CYS A 73 -4.75 0.73 1.78
C CYS A 73 -5.83 0.28 2.77
N GLU A 74 -6.82 -0.50 2.34
CA GLU A 74 -7.87 -1.03 3.23
C GLU A 74 -7.31 -1.84 4.40
N CYS A 75 -6.27 -2.65 4.14
CA CYS A 75 -5.59 -3.40 5.19
C CYS A 75 -4.81 -2.48 6.15
N PHE A 76 -4.16 -1.43 5.67
CA PHE A 76 -3.50 -0.45 6.55
C PHE A 76 -4.51 0.34 7.39
N GLU A 77 -5.66 0.72 6.82
CA GLU A 77 -6.73 1.38 7.59
C GLU A 77 -7.27 0.47 8.70
N LYS A 78 -7.51 -0.80 8.38
CA LYS A 78 -7.92 -1.81 9.39
C LYS A 78 -6.85 -2.03 10.45
N ALA A 79 -5.58 -2.07 10.06
CA ALA A 79 -4.47 -2.22 11.01
C ALA A 79 -4.37 -0.99 11.93
N LEU A 80 -4.51 0.22 11.37
CA LEU A 80 -4.52 1.46 12.13
C LEU A 80 -5.66 1.52 13.17
N GLU A 81 -6.83 0.99 12.81
CA GLU A 81 -8.00 0.96 13.70
C GLU A 81 -7.90 -0.12 14.79
N ARG A 82 -7.31 -1.29 14.48
CA ARG A 82 -7.51 -2.51 15.29
C ARG A 82 -6.24 -3.12 15.89
N GLU A 83 -5.07 -2.74 15.40
CA GLU A 83 -3.80 -3.29 15.86
C GLU A 83 -3.04 -2.26 16.72
N PRO A 84 -2.29 -2.72 17.74
CA PRO A 84 -1.45 -1.83 18.53
C PRO A 84 -0.32 -1.27 17.66
N MET A 85 -0.04 0.03 17.82
CA MET A 85 1.11 0.68 17.20
C MET A 85 2.39 0.44 18.05
N PRO A 86 3.58 0.40 17.43
CA PRO A 86 3.86 0.54 15.99
C PRO A 86 3.64 -0.74 15.18
N LEU A 87 3.38 -0.59 13.87
CA LEU A 87 3.34 -1.71 12.92
C LEU A 87 4.78 -2.06 12.48
N GLY A 88 5.45 -2.90 13.26
CA GLY A 88 6.87 -3.19 13.06
C GLY A 88 7.70 -1.93 13.29
N ASN A 89 8.38 -1.44 12.26
CA ASN A 89 9.18 -0.21 12.33
C ASN A 89 8.39 1.04 11.91
N MET A 90 7.10 0.91 11.61
CA MET A 90 6.26 2.03 11.17
C MET A 90 5.46 2.58 12.34
N SER A 91 5.70 3.85 12.66
CA SER A 91 4.87 4.63 13.59
C SER A 91 3.46 4.83 13.04
N GLU A 92 2.55 5.31 13.89
CA GLU A 92 1.21 5.72 13.48
C GLU A 92 1.26 6.78 12.37
N LEU A 93 2.13 7.80 12.49
CA LEU A 93 2.32 8.82 11.46
C LEU A 93 2.79 8.21 10.14
N THR A 94 3.71 7.26 10.18
CA THR A 94 4.21 6.58 8.99
C THR A 94 3.09 5.83 8.27
N VAL A 95 2.25 5.11 9.03
CA VAL A 95 1.10 4.38 8.48
C VAL A 95 0.08 5.34 7.88
N MET A 96 -0.22 6.45 8.55
CA MET A 96 -1.16 7.46 8.04
C MET A 96 -0.65 8.15 6.77
N TYR A 97 0.65 8.47 6.72
CA TYR A 97 1.28 8.98 5.50
C TYR A 97 1.17 7.96 4.36
N LEU A 98 1.46 6.70 4.63
CA LEU A 98 1.39 5.63 3.63
C LEU A 98 -0.04 5.44 3.11
N ILE A 99 -1.06 5.49 3.99
CA ILE A 99 -2.47 5.49 3.58
C ILE A 99 -2.76 6.67 2.64
N SER A 100 -2.25 7.87 2.96
CA SER A 100 -2.43 9.06 2.12
C SER A 100 -1.85 8.88 0.71
N ASP A 101 -0.60 8.40 0.61
CA ASP A 101 0.05 8.13 -0.68
C ASP A 101 -0.69 7.05 -1.49
N LEU A 102 -1.16 5.97 -0.84
CA LEU A 102 -1.93 4.92 -1.51
C LEU A 102 -3.30 5.40 -1.99
N LEU A 103 -4.01 6.19 -1.18
CA LEU A 103 -5.29 6.79 -1.58
C LEU A 103 -5.11 7.71 -2.79
N TRP A 104 -4.05 8.53 -2.79
CA TRP A 104 -3.72 9.39 -3.93
C TRP A 104 -3.47 8.58 -5.19
N ARG A 105 -2.58 7.58 -5.13
CA ARG A 105 -2.25 6.69 -6.26
C ARG A 105 -3.46 5.93 -6.80
N THR A 106 -4.44 5.64 -5.95
CA THR A 106 -5.66 4.91 -6.34
C THR A 106 -6.81 5.84 -6.74
N GLY A 107 -6.63 7.16 -6.70
CA GLY A 107 -7.60 8.17 -7.13
C GLY A 107 -8.63 8.58 -6.07
N GLN A 108 -8.41 8.21 -4.81
CA GLN A 108 -9.25 8.59 -3.67
C GLN A 108 -8.77 9.89 -3.02
N ASN A 109 -8.69 10.95 -3.82
CA ASN A 109 -7.96 12.18 -3.51
C ASN A 109 -8.45 12.89 -2.24
N GLU A 110 -9.77 12.98 -2.04
CA GLU A 110 -10.34 13.65 -0.87
C GLU A 110 -9.99 12.92 0.43
N LYS A 111 -10.06 11.59 0.43
CA LYS A 111 -9.66 10.78 1.57
C LYS A 111 -8.15 10.87 1.82
N ALA A 112 -7.34 10.94 0.75
CA ALA A 112 -5.90 11.14 0.84
C ALA A 112 -5.56 12.45 1.59
N LYS A 113 -6.21 13.56 1.23
CA LYS A 113 -6.02 14.87 1.90
C LYS A 113 -6.39 14.82 3.39
N LEU A 114 -7.45 14.09 3.76
CA LEU A 114 -7.86 13.95 5.15
C LEU A 114 -6.79 13.26 6.00
N TYR A 115 -6.21 12.16 5.52
CA TYR A 115 -5.10 11.50 6.23
C TYR A 115 -3.86 12.39 6.25
N LEU A 116 -3.54 13.04 5.15
CA LEU A 116 -2.37 13.92 5.05
C LEU A 116 -2.47 15.10 6.02
N SER A 117 -3.66 15.68 6.17
CA SER A 117 -3.95 16.73 7.15
C SER A 117 -3.61 16.29 8.56
N LYS A 118 -4.00 15.07 8.93
CA LYS A 118 -3.72 14.52 10.26
C LYS A 118 -2.23 14.31 10.50
N VAL A 119 -1.47 13.88 9.47
CA VAL A 119 -0.01 13.73 9.58
C VAL A 119 0.65 15.09 9.81
N VAL A 120 0.32 16.09 8.99
CA VAL A 120 0.95 17.42 9.05
C VAL A 120 0.57 18.19 10.33
N SER A 121 -0.65 17.99 10.83
CA SER A 121 -1.12 18.63 12.07
C SER A 121 -0.74 17.90 13.35
N SER A 122 -0.12 16.71 13.26
CA SER A 122 0.20 15.92 14.44
C SER A 122 1.27 16.60 15.30
N PRO A 123 1.13 16.59 16.64
CA PRO A 123 2.20 17.06 17.54
C PRO A 123 3.53 16.33 17.31
N LEU A 124 3.47 15.04 16.94
CA LEU A 124 4.63 14.18 16.66
C LEU A 124 5.33 14.53 15.34
N ALA A 125 4.73 15.39 14.50
CA ALA A 125 5.30 15.77 13.21
C ALA A 125 6.69 16.43 13.34
N LYS A 126 6.98 17.07 14.48
CA LYS A 126 8.29 17.66 14.76
C LYS A 126 9.36 16.62 15.06
N GLU A 127 8.97 15.54 15.73
CA GLU A 127 9.84 14.44 16.14
C GLU A 127 10.11 13.51 14.95
N GLU A 128 9.08 13.22 14.17
CA GLU A 128 9.15 12.37 12.98
C GLU A 128 9.36 13.17 11.69
N LYS A 129 10.39 14.04 11.69
CA LYS A 129 10.64 15.02 10.62
C LYS A 129 10.62 14.41 9.21
N ARG A 130 11.20 13.21 9.04
CA ARG A 130 11.24 12.52 7.74
C ARG A 130 9.84 12.26 7.17
N VAL A 131 8.92 11.75 7.98
CA VAL A 131 7.54 11.44 7.54
C VAL A 131 6.79 12.73 7.27
N SER A 132 7.00 13.75 8.11
CA SER A 132 6.39 15.07 7.93
C SER A 132 6.83 15.77 6.67
N ASP A 133 8.11 15.65 6.28
CA ASP A 133 8.63 16.23 5.04
C ASP A 133 8.03 15.52 3.82
N LEU A 134 7.99 14.18 3.83
CA LEU A 134 7.31 13.40 2.80
C LEU A 134 5.82 13.77 2.66
N ALA A 135 5.13 14.00 3.79
CA ALA A 135 3.73 14.41 3.77
C ALA A 135 3.53 15.81 3.17
N ARG A 136 4.47 16.74 3.41
CA ARG A 136 4.44 18.09 2.81
C ARG A 136 4.70 18.03 1.31
N ASP A 137 5.66 17.22 0.88
CA ASP A 137 5.99 17.03 -0.53
C ASP A 137 4.78 16.49 -1.30
N LEU A 138 4.15 15.42 -0.78
CA LEU A 138 2.93 14.86 -1.36
C LEU A 138 1.80 15.90 -1.43
N TRP A 139 1.66 16.76 -0.42
CA TRP A 139 0.66 17.84 -0.46
C TRP A 139 0.96 18.85 -1.57
N GLN A 140 2.22 19.25 -1.71
CA GLN A 140 2.63 20.18 -2.76
C GLN A 140 2.38 19.59 -4.15
N GLU A 141 2.65 18.31 -4.33
CA GLU A 141 2.37 17.56 -5.56
C GLU A 141 0.86 17.54 -5.87
N MET A 142 0.01 17.18 -4.90
CA MET A 142 -1.44 17.19 -5.10
C MET A 142 -1.95 18.57 -5.56
N ARG A 143 -1.49 19.65 -4.91
CA ARG A 143 -1.91 21.03 -5.27
C ARG A 143 -1.37 21.50 -6.61
N SER A 144 -0.22 21.00 -7.07
CA SER A 144 0.32 21.37 -8.38
C SER A 144 -0.47 20.69 -9.49
N ILE A 145 -0.85 19.43 -9.30
CA ILE A 145 -1.69 18.65 -10.22
C ILE A 145 -3.11 19.22 -10.28
N GLU A 146 -3.70 19.62 -9.16
CA GLU A 146 -5.02 20.27 -9.13
C GLU A 146 -5.03 21.63 -9.85
N ARG A 147 -3.98 22.44 -9.65
CA ARG A 147 -3.86 23.72 -10.37
C ARG A 147 -3.69 23.53 -11.87
N SER A 148 -2.85 22.59 -12.28
CA SER A 148 -2.62 22.32 -13.71
C SER A 148 -3.87 21.73 -14.40
N SER A 149 -4.58 20.81 -13.75
CA SER A 149 -5.84 20.27 -14.27
C SER A 149 -6.93 21.34 -14.38
N SER A 150 -7.07 22.22 -13.37
CA SER A 150 -8.00 23.34 -13.39
C SER A 150 -7.71 24.35 -14.51
N ILE A 151 -6.43 24.66 -14.76
CA ILE A 151 -6.01 25.54 -15.86
C ILE A 151 -6.31 24.91 -17.23
N SER A 152 -6.17 23.58 -17.37
CA SER A 152 -6.51 22.89 -18.63
C SER A 152 -8.02 22.88 -18.89
N ALA A 153 -8.83 22.71 -17.84
CA ALA A 153 -10.29 22.69 -17.94
C ALA A 153 -10.89 24.08 -18.24
N ALA A 154 -10.22 25.16 -17.82
CA ALA A 154 -10.65 26.53 -18.10
C ALA A 154 -10.26 27.04 -19.51
N LYS A 155 -9.46 26.29 -20.27
CA LYS A 155 -9.02 26.62 -21.63
C LYS A 155 -9.81 25.92 -22.74
N VAL A 156 -10.75 25.04 -22.39
CA VAL A 156 -11.68 24.35 -23.29
C VAL A 156 -13.03 25.05 -23.22
#